data_AF-A0A2G9TUD6-F1
#
_entry.id   AF-A0A2G9TUD6-F1
#
_cell.length_a   1.000
_cell.length_b   1.000
_cell.length_c   1.000
_cell.angle_alpha   90.00
_cell.angle_beta   90.00
_cell.angle_gamma   90.00
#
_symmetry.space_group_name_H-M   'P 1'
#
loop_
_entity.id
_entity.type
_entity.pdbx_description
1 polymer ?
#
loop_
_entity_poly.entity_id
_entity_poly.type
_entity_poly.pdbx_seq_one_letter_code
_entity_poly.pdbx_strand_id
1 'polypeptide(L)'
;MINRHDECFPVQVIKEGEEPDDFWEYMGGKKNYERDSTFFRYTRLFRCTNEKGYFAVSEKTVDFCQDDLDDDDIMILDNGELVFLWLGARASEVEVKLAYKAATVYVAHLRMRQTDRPRTLKLAIKGKESKRFKKCFHAWGRHKVPAGD
;
A
#
# COMPACT_ATOMS: atom_id res chain seq x y z
N MET A 1 17.59 7.61 -14.91
CA MET A 1 18.06 7.09 -16.21
C MET A 1 19.29 6.25 -15.92
N ILE A 2 19.28 4.95 -16.23
CA ILE A 2 20.48 4.11 -16.14
C ILE A 2 21.24 4.32 -17.46
N ASN A 3 22.49 4.76 -17.37
CA ASN A 3 23.34 5.04 -18.52
C ASN A 3 23.73 3.72 -19.19
N ARG A 4 23.03 3.32 -20.26
CA ARG A 4 23.21 2.01 -20.93
C ARG A 4 24.51 1.90 -21.74
N HIS A 5 25.35 2.93 -21.74
CA HIS A 5 26.58 3.03 -22.53
C HIS A 5 27.86 3.01 -21.69
N ASP A 6 27.75 2.70 -20.39
CA ASP A 6 28.92 2.54 -19.54
C ASP A 6 29.44 1.10 -19.67
N GLU A 7 30.53 0.90 -20.44
CA GLU A 7 31.15 -0.42 -20.62
C GLU A 7 31.67 -1.03 -19.30
N CYS A 8 31.77 -0.22 -18.24
CA CYS A 8 32.14 -0.69 -16.91
C CYS A 8 31.01 -1.45 -16.20
N PHE A 9 29.75 -1.25 -16.59
CA PHE A 9 28.57 -1.87 -15.96
C PHE A 9 27.55 -2.34 -17.02
N PRO A 10 27.78 -3.51 -17.66
CA PRO A 10 26.87 -4.04 -18.66
C PRO A 10 25.49 -4.32 -18.05
N VAL A 11 24.43 -3.77 -18.66
CA VAL A 11 23.04 -4.01 -18.26
C VAL A 11 22.51 -5.23 -18.99
N GLN A 12 22.24 -6.31 -18.25
CA GLN A 12 21.58 -7.51 -18.77
C GLN A 12 20.07 -7.43 -18.56
N VAL A 13 19.29 -7.67 -19.62
CA VAL A 13 17.82 -7.79 -19.53
C VAL A 13 17.46 -9.25 -19.34
N ILE A 14 16.81 -9.58 -18.23
CA ILE A 14 16.41 -10.93 -17.84
C ILE A 14 14.88 -10.95 -17.72
N LYS A 15 14.23 -11.96 -18.29
CA LYS A 15 12.78 -12.13 -18.17
C LYS A 15 12.44 -12.90 -16.89
N GLU A 16 11.27 -12.62 -16.34
CA GLU A 16 10.76 -13.40 -15.20
C GLU A 16 10.68 -14.88 -15.55
N GLY A 17 11.28 -15.74 -14.71
CA GLY A 17 11.37 -17.19 -14.91
C GLY A 17 12.59 -17.66 -15.69
N GLU A 18 13.34 -16.76 -16.32
CA GLU A 18 14.59 -17.05 -17.05
C GLU A 18 15.82 -16.54 -16.27
N GLU A 19 15.71 -16.37 -14.94
CA GLU A 19 16.81 -15.85 -14.13
C GLU A 19 17.93 -16.91 -13.94
N PRO A 20 19.20 -16.55 -14.21
CA PRO A 20 20.34 -17.46 -14.02
C PRO A 20 20.58 -17.76 -12.54
N ASP A 21 21.29 -18.85 -12.25
CA ASP A 21 21.56 -19.27 -10.86
C ASP A 21 22.31 -18.20 -10.05
N ASP A 22 23.29 -17.53 -10.67
CA ASP A 22 24.05 -16.44 -10.06
C ASP A 22 23.16 -15.29 -9.58
N PHE A 23 22.07 -14.97 -10.31
CA PHE A 23 21.11 -13.93 -9.89
C PHE A 23 20.51 -14.28 -8.53
N TRP A 24 20.13 -15.54 -8.35
CA TRP A 24 19.58 -16.00 -7.08
C TRP A 24 20.65 -16.09 -6.00
N GLU A 25 21.88 -16.49 -6.32
CA GLU A 25 23.01 -16.49 -5.38
C GLU A 25 23.26 -15.09 -4.81
N TYR A 26 23.34 -14.06 -5.66
CA TYR A 26 23.51 -12.66 -5.23
C TYR A 26 22.33 -12.15 -4.36
N MET A 27 21.12 -12.65 -4.59
CA MET A 27 19.92 -12.33 -3.79
C MET A 27 19.83 -13.12 -2.47
N GLY A 28 20.82 -13.98 -2.19
CA GLY A 28 20.83 -14.86 -1.01
C GLY A 28 19.87 -16.05 -1.14
N GLY A 29 19.82 -16.63 -2.33
CA GLY A 29 18.99 -17.77 -2.72
C GLY A 29 17.61 -17.41 -3.28
N LYS A 30 17.06 -18.33 -4.09
CA LYS A 30 15.69 -18.20 -4.63
C LYS A 30 14.65 -18.35 -3.53
N LYS A 31 13.94 -17.26 -3.24
CA LYS A 31 12.87 -17.20 -2.24
C LYS A 31 11.52 -17.16 -2.92
N ASN A 32 10.48 -17.54 -2.19
CA ASN A 32 9.10 -17.33 -2.65
C ASN A 32 8.83 -15.82 -2.73
N TYR A 33 8.41 -15.37 -3.91
CA TYR A 33 8.01 -13.99 -4.18
C TYR A 33 6.60 -13.97 -4.80
N GLU A 34 5.97 -12.80 -4.76
CA GLU A 34 4.60 -12.61 -5.27
C GLU A 34 4.63 -12.54 -6.80
N ARG A 35 3.78 -13.33 -7.47
CA ARG A 35 3.64 -13.34 -8.94
C ARG A 35 2.35 -12.67 -9.43
N ASP A 36 1.45 -12.34 -8.51
CA ASP A 36 0.16 -11.74 -8.83
C ASP A 36 0.23 -10.22 -8.67
N SER A 37 0.00 -9.51 -9.79
CA SER A 37 -0.07 -8.05 -9.87
C SER A 37 -1.51 -7.52 -9.95
N THR A 38 -2.53 -8.39 -9.81
CA THR A 38 -3.94 -7.98 -9.91
C THR A 38 -4.29 -6.89 -8.90
N PHE A 39 -3.69 -6.92 -7.70
CA PHE A 39 -3.93 -5.91 -6.66
C PHE A 39 -3.75 -4.48 -7.19
N PHE A 40 -2.79 -4.24 -8.09
CA PHE A 40 -2.51 -2.92 -8.64
C PHE A 40 -3.72 -2.33 -9.38
N ARG A 41 -4.55 -3.16 -10.01
CA ARG A 41 -5.75 -2.71 -10.76
C ARG A 41 -6.87 -2.23 -9.86
N TYR A 42 -6.88 -2.65 -8.60
CA TYR A 42 -7.96 -2.36 -7.64
C TYR A 42 -7.49 -1.53 -6.45
N THR A 43 -6.19 -1.28 -6.37
CA THR A 43 -5.58 -0.59 -5.25
C THR A 43 -6.02 0.87 -5.23
N ARG A 44 -6.66 1.27 -4.13
CA ARG A 44 -7.16 2.63 -3.90
C ARG A 44 -6.86 3.05 -2.48
N LEU A 45 -6.38 4.27 -2.31
CA LEU A 45 -6.06 4.85 -1.02
C LEU A 45 -6.95 6.07 -0.78
N PHE A 46 -7.59 6.13 0.37
CA PHE A 46 -8.40 7.26 0.80
C PHE A 46 -7.86 7.82 2.11
N ARG A 47 -7.82 9.15 2.23
CA ARG A 47 -7.53 9.87 3.47
C ARG A 47 -8.85 10.33 4.10
N CYS A 48 -9.04 9.97 5.37
CA CYS A 48 -10.15 10.38 6.20
C CYS A 48 -9.64 11.36 7.25
N THR A 49 -10.11 12.60 7.18
CA THR A 49 -9.59 13.71 7.99
C THR A 49 -10.70 14.68 8.39
N ASN A 50 -10.50 15.41 9.49
CA ASN A 50 -11.35 16.51 9.91
C ASN A 50 -10.67 17.89 9.89
N GLU A 51 -9.46 18.02 9.32
CA GLU A 51 -8.65 19.26 9.31
C GLU A 51 -9.40 20.52 8.85
N LYS A 52 -10.40 20.36 7.97
CA LYS A 52 -11.21 21.47 7.44
C LYS A 52 -12.35 21.90 8.37
N GLY A 53 -12.38 21.39 9.61
CA GLY A 53 -13.47 21.58 10.58
C GLY A 53 -14.68 20.65 10.34
N TYR A 54 -14.60 19.75 9.36
CA TYR A 54 -15.61 18.74 9.07
C TYR A 54 -14.95 17.47 8.55
N PHE A 55 -15.60 16.32 8.80
CA PHE A 55 -15.10 15.03 8.33
C PHE A 55 -15.22 14.92 6.81
N ALA A 56 -14.10 14.65 6.15
CA ALA A 56 -14.00 14.46 4.72
C ALA A 56 -13.24 13.18 4.39
N VAL A 57 -13.66 12.52 3.32
CA VAL A 57 -12.94 11.39 2.72
C VAL A 57 -12.50 11.81 1.33
N SER A 58 -11.20 11.74 1.06
CA SER A 58 -10.61 12.08 -0.23
C SER A 58 -9.77 10.94 -0.76
N GLU A 59 -9.89 10.65 -2.06
CA GLU A 59 -9.08 9.63 -2.71
C GLU A 59 -7.72 10.22 -3.11
N LYS A 60 -6.65 9.49 -2.85
CA LYS A 60 -5.30 9.79 -3.31
C LYS A 60 -5.11 9.33 -4.75
N THR A 61 -4.20 9.98 -5.48
CA THR A 61 -3.86 9.60 -6.85
C THR A 61 -3.22 8.21 -6.90
N VAL A 62 -3.24 7.59 -8.07
CA VAL A 62 -2.87 6.17 -8.29
C VAL A 62 -1.39 5.89 -7.97
N ASP A 63 -0.56 6.93 -7.90
CA ASP A 63 0.89 6.90 -7.66
C ASP A 63 1.28 7.14 -6.20
N PHE A 64 0.40 6.82 -5.25
CA PHE A 64 0.67 7.00 -3.83
C PHE A 64 1.84 6.12 -3.32
N CYS A 65 2.50 6.60 -2.28
CA CYS A 65 3.66 5.96 -1.66
C CYS A 65 3.52 5.86 -0.14
N GLN A 66 4.52 5.29 0.54
CA GLN A 66 4.50 5.16 2.00
C GLN A 66 4.39 6.52 2.71
N ASP A 67 4.90 7.60 2.10
CA ASP A 67 4.85 8.96 2.65
C ASP A 67 3.42 9.56 2.59
N ASP A 68 2.48 8.94 1.87
CA ASP A 68 1.05 9.32 1.90
C ASP A 68 0.29 8.77 3.12
N LEU A 69 0.94 7.95 3.95
CA LEU A 69 0.38 7.50 5.22
C LEU A 69 0.60 8.57 6.29
N ASP A 70 -0.46 9.34 6.52
CA ASP A 70 -0.44 10.50 7.40
C ASP A 70 -0.73 10.10 8.85
N ASP A 71 0.24 10.31 9.73
CA ASP A 71 0.13 9.96 11.14
C ASP A 71 -0.97 10.71 11.90
N ASP A 72 -1.37 11.87 11.40
CA ASP A 72 -2.41 12.69 12.02
C ASP A 72 -3.83 12.25 11.58
N ASP A 73 -3.95 11.31 10.64
CA ASP A 73 -5.22 10.93 10.02
C ASP A 73 -5.43 9.42 9.88
N ILE A 74 -6.60 9.05 9.38
CA ILE A 74 -6.96 7.66 9.09
C ILE A 74 -6.93 7.41 7.59
N MET A 75 -6.26 6.33 7.19
CA MET A 75 -6.21 5.92 5.80
C MET A 75 -7.09 4.68 5.57
N ILE A 76 -7.85 4.66 4.48
CA ILE A 76 -8.56 3.47 3.99
C ILE A 76 -7.84 2.99 2.74
N LEU A 77 -7.37 1.74 2.74
CA LEU A 77 -6.70 1.12 1.60
C LEU A 77 -7.52 -0.09 1.12
N ASP A 78 -8.14 0.00 -0.05
CA ASP A 78 -8.71 -1.18 -0.74
C ASP A 78 -7.66 -1.76 -1.65
N ASN A 79 -7.32 -3.05 -1.49
CA ASN A 79 -6.39 -3.75 -2.40
C ASN A 79 -7.11 -4.70 -3.40
N GLY A 80 -8.44 -4.61 -3.45
CA GLY A 80 -9.31 -5.48 -4.23
C GLY A 80 -9.85 -6.67 -3.45
N GLU A 81 -9.15 -7.16 -2.43
CA GLU A 81 -9.58 -8.31 -1.62
C GLU A 81 -9.89 -7.93 -0.17
N LEU A 82 -9.09 -7.01 0.38
CA LEU A 82 -9.18 -6.48 1.72
C LEU A 82 -9.28 -4.97 1.66
N VAL A 83 -10.11 -4.43 2.54
CA VAL A 83 -10.11 -3.01 2.87
C VAL A 83 -9.39 -2.87 4.20
N PHE A 84 -8.28 -2.15 4.23
CA PHE A 84 -7.55 -1.86 5.44
C PHE A 84 -7.95 -0.50 5.99
N LEU A 85 -8.22 -0.44 7.29
CA LEU A 85 -8.28 0.80 8.04
C LEU A 85 -6.93 0.99 8.73
N TRP A 86 -6.10 1.88 8.21
CA TRP A 86 -4.80 2.21 8.78
C TRP A 86 -4.94 3.39 9.74
N LEU A 87 -4.51 3.18 10.98
CA LEU A 87 -4.60 4.17 12.04
C LEU A 87 -3.31 5.00 12.11
N GLY A 88 -3.40 6.30 11.83
CA GLY A 88 -2.37 7.25 12.18
C GLY A 88 -2.18 7.31 13.70
N ALA A 89 -0.94 7.45 14.15
CA ALA A 89 -0.60 7.43 15.57
C ALA A 89 -1.19 8.60 16.37
N ARG A 90 -1.54 9.70 15.69
CA ARG A 90 -2.07 10.95 16.27
C ARG A 90 -3.49 11.27 15.82
N ALA A 91 -4.12 10.37 15.05
CA ALA A 91 -5.50 10.54 14.60
C ALA A 91 -6.48 10.62 15.77
N SER A 92 -7.48 11.48 15.65
CA SER A 92 -8.47 11.71 16.70
C SER A 92 -9.47 10.54 16.81
N GLU A 93 -10.04 10.33 18.01
CA GLU A 93 -11.10 9.32 18.21
C GLU A 93 -12.32 9.57 17.31
N VAL A 94 -12.59 10.83 16.98
CA VAL A 94 -13.66 11.23 16.08
C VAL A 94 -13.38 10.75 14.66
N GLU A 95 -12.15 10.95 14.15
CA GLU A 95 -11.73 10.44 12.85
C GLU A 95 -11.76 8.93 12.80
N VAL A 96 -11.26 8.24 13.83
CA VAL A 96 -11.32 6.77 13.92
C VAL A 96 -12.76 6.28 13.77
N LYS A 97 -13.70 6.87 14.53
CA LYS A 97 -15.11 6.47 14.53
C LYS A 97 -15.78 6.73 13.18
N LEU A 98 -15.52 7.89 12.58
CA LEU A 98 -16.14 8.28 11.31
C LEU A 98 -15.54 7.51 10.14
N ALA A 99 -14.22 7.30 10.13
CA ALA A 99 -13.53 6.48 9.14
C ALA A 99 -13.97 5.01 9.20
N TYR A 100 -14.16 4.44 10.40
CA TYR A 100 -14.71 3.08 10.54
C TYR A 100 -16.11 2.96 9.92
N LYS A 101 -16.99 3.95 10.16
CA LYS A 101 -18.32 3.99 9.52
C LYS A 101 -18.20 4.12 8.00
N ALA A 102 -17.34 5.01 7.51
CA ALA A 102 -17.12 5.20 6.08
C ALA A 102 -16.61 3.91 5.41
N ALA A 103 -15.62 3.24 6.01
CA ALA A 103 -15.09 1.96 5.53
C ALA A 103 -16.15 0.85 5.54
N THR A 104 -17.01 0.81 6.56
CA THR A 104 -18.11 -0.16 6.64
C THR A 104 -19.13 0.05 5.52
N VAL A 105 -19.52 1.30 5.26
CA VAL A 105 -20.43 1.64 4.16
C VAL A 105 -19.78 1.32 2.82
N TYR A 106 -18.50 1.61 2.66
CA TYR A 106 -17.72 1.29 1.46
C TYR A 106 -17.71 -0.21 1.18
N VAL A 107 -17.39 -1.05 2.17
CA VAL A 107 -17.40 -2.51 2.04
C VAL A 107 -18.81 -3.03 1.72
N ALA A 108 -19.85 -2.50 2.37
CA ALA A 108 -21.23 -2.88 2.09
C ALA A 108 -21.65 -2.53 0.65
N HIS A 109 -21.23 -1.35 0.15
CA HIS A 109 -21.45 -0.93 -1.23
C HIS A 109 -20.75 -1.87 -2.22
N LEU A 110 -19.48 -2.20 -1.98
CA LEU A 110 -18.73 -3.13 -2.83
C LEU A 110 -19.34 -4.52 -2.84
N ARG A 111 -19.87 -5.00 -1.71
CA ARG A 111 -20.58 -6.29 -1.65
C ARG A 111 -21.81 -6.33 -2.56
N MET A 112 -22.48 -5.19 -2.78
CA MET A 112 -23.64 -5.11 -3.68
C MET A 112 -23.22 -4.97 -5.16
N ARG A 113 -22.12 -4.26 -5.43
CA ARG A 113 -21.69 -3.94 -6.81
C ARG A 113 -20.73 -4.96 -7.42
N GLN A 114 -19.98 -5.69 -6.59
CA GLN A 114 -18.91 -6.59 -6.99
C GLN A 114 -19.03 -7.90 -6.19
N THR A 115 -20.08 -8.64 -6.47
CA THR A 115 -20.44 -9.88 -5.75
C THR A 115 -19.43 -11.01 -5.96
N ASP A 116 -18.70 -10.98 -7.08
CA ASP A 116 -17.61 -11.89 -7.42
C ASP A 116 -16.34 -11.66 -6.58
N ARG A 117 -16.24 -10.49 -5.94
CA ARG A 117 -15.06 -10.11 -5.14
C ARG A 117 -15.46 -9.45 -3.82
N PRO A 118 -15.91 -10.22 -2.82
CA PRO A 118 -16.25 -9.68 -1.51
C PRO A 118 -15.01 -9.12 -0.81
N ARG A 119 -15.15 -7.92 -0.25
CA ARG A 119 -14.11 -7.28 0.57
C ARG A 119 -14.33 -7.59 2.04
N THR A 120 -13.24 -7.82 2.76
CA THR A 120 -13.24 -7.88 4.23
C THR A 120 -12.50 -6.68 4.80
N LEU A 121 -13.11 -5.99 5.77
CA LEU A 121 -12.46 -4.91 6.51
C LEU A 121 -11.42 -5.48 7.49
N LYS A 122 -10.20 -4.93 7.50
CA LYS A 122 -9.13 -5.29 8.44
C LYS A 122 -8.47 -4.06 9.03
N LEU A 123 -7.98 -4.18 10.25
CA LEU A 123 -7.18 -3.14 10.87
C LEU A 123 -5.72 -3.24 10.40
N ALA A 124 -5.11 -2.11 10.09
CA ALA A 124 -3.68 -1.97 9.90
C ALA A 124 -3.14 -1.01 10.97
N ILE A 125 -2.21 -1.51 11.79
CA ILE A 125 -1.58 -0.72 12.85
C ILE A 125 -0.20 -0.30 12.35
N LYS A 126 0.13 0.98 12.53
CA LYS A 126 1.44 1.52 12.20
C LYS A 126 2.58 0.66 12.75
N GLY A 127 3.53 0.30 11.90
CA GLY A 127 4.69 -0.53 12.25
C GLY A 127 4.39 -2.04 12.39
N LYS A 128 3.12 -2.44 12.31
CA LYS A 128 2.68 -3.85 12.32
C LYS A 128 1.89 -4.20 11.05
N GLU A 129 2.14 -3.48 9.96
CA GLU A 129 1.42 -3.67 8.71
C GLU A 129 1.75 -5.03 8.09
N SER A 130 0.69 -5.72 7.65
CA SER A 130 0.81 -7.02 6.98
C SER A 130 1.49 -6.90 5.62
N LYS A 131 2.05 -8.00 5.09
CA LYS A 131 2.61 -8.03 3.73
C LYS A 131 1.58 -7.60 2.67
N ARG A 132 0.31 -7.98 2.85
CA ARG A 132 -0.80 -7.63 1.94
C ARG A 132 -1.12 -6.13 1.91
N PHE A 133 -0.82 -5.42 2.99
CA PHE A 133 -0.90 -3.96 3.04
C PHE A 133 0.33 -3.34 2.35
N LYS A 134 1.52 -3.73 2.80
CA LYS A 134 2.79 -3.14 2.35
C LYS A 134 3.03 -3.29 0.84
N LYS A 135 2.57 -4.39 0.23
CA LYS A 135 2.71 -4.62 -1.22
C LYS A 135 1.96 -3.59 -2.09
N CYS A 136 0.99 -2.87 -1.52
CA CYS A 136 0.22 -1.87 -2.25
C CYS A 136 1.01 -0.56 -2.46
N PHE A 137 2.15 -0.40 -1.79
CA PHE A 137 2.98 0.78 -1.85
C PHE A 137 4.30 0.47 -2.53
N HIS A 138 4.79 1.42 -3.30
CA HIS A 138 6.08 1.31 -3.97
C HIS A 138 7.20 1.51 -2.95
N ALA A 139 8.26 0.70 -3.06
CA ALA A 139 9.47 0.83 -2.26
C ALA A 139 9.24 0.90 -0.73
N TRP A 140 8.33 0.08 -0.19
CA TRP A 140 8.07 0.03 1.24
C TRP A 140 9.36 -0.18 2.05
N GLY A 141 9.70 0.79 2.89
CA GLY A 141 10.91 0.80 3.70
C GLY A 141 10.63 0.70 5.20
N ARG A 142 11.71 0.49 5.98
CA ARG A 142 11.65 0.88 7.40
C ARG A 142 11.40 2.38 7.39
N HIS A 143 10.29 2.79 8.00
CA HIS A 143 9.80 4.16 8.02
C HIS A 143 10.98 5.13 8.14
N LYS A 144 11.09 6.09 7.22
CA LYS A 144 12.14 7.11 7.26
C LYS A 144 12.11 7.76 8.64
N VAL A 145 13.19 7.61 9.41
CA VAL A 145 13.55 8.65 10.38
C VAL A 145 13.62 9.93 9.56
N PRO A 146 12.97 11.04 9.97
CA PRO A 146 13.14 12.31 9.28
C PRO A 146 14.64 12.56 9.07
N ALA A 147 15.03 13.07 7.90
CA ALA A 147 16.41 13.52 7.73
C ALA A 147 16.61 14.74 8.65
N GLY A 148 17.10 14.52 9.88
CA GLY A 148 17.23 15.59 10.86
C GLY A 148 17.51 15.23 12.32
N ASP A 149 17.93 14.00 12.65
CA ASP A 149 18.51 13.68 13.98
C ASP A 149 19.98 13.27 13.84
#